data_AF-A0A241XHW2-F1
#
_entry.id   AF-A0A241XHW2-F1
#
_cell.length_a   1.000
_cell.length_b   1.000
_cell.length_c   1.000
_cell.angle_alpha   90.00
_cell.angle_beta   90.00
_cell.angle_gamma   90.00
#
_symmetry.space_group_name_H-M   'P 1'
#
loop_
_entity.id
_entity.type
_entity.pdbx_description
1 polymer ?
#
loop_
_entity_poly.entity_id
_entity_poly.type
_entity_poly.pdbx_seq_one_letter_code
_entity_poly.pdbx_strand_id
1 'polypeptide(L)'
;MKEIRSQQIRRRNNMLSELAELIVEAFVRNGIPREKAVPESEEVAFQLHRRWAGLTFVFPVKDDLARKRLELHILQRYDGSNADKLVQEFGISEGLIYEIVRKHRRQRKDQMTLFDPAA
;
A
#
# COMPACT_ATOMS: atom_id res chain seq x y z
N MET A 1 -17.33 -21.65 -7.94
CA MET A 1 -16.38 -21.99 -6.86
C MET A 1 -15.02 -22.56 -7.35
N LYS A 2 -14.94 -23.19 -8.54
CA LYS A 2 -13.66 -23.65 -9.14
C LYS A 2 -12.69 -22.52 -9.52
N GLU A 3 -13.17 -21.39 -10.03
CA GLU A 3 -12.32 -20.27 -10.47
C GLU A 3 -11.63 -19.50 -9.34
N ILE A 4 -12.28 -19.34 -8.18
CA ILE A 4 -11.68 -18.61 -7.05
C ILE A 4 -10.50 -19.40 -6.47
N ARG A 5 -10.63 -20.74 -6.41
CA ARG A 5 -9.53 -21.63 -6.00
C ARG A 5 -8.35 -21.58 -6.97
N SER A 6 -8.58 -21.51 -8.28
CA SER A 6 -7.47 -21.47 -9.26
C SER A 6 -6.70 -20.15 -9.19
N GLN A 7 -7.38 -19.01 -8.96
CA GLN A 7 -6.70 -17.73 -8.74
C GLN A 7 -5.90 -17.71 -7.43
N GLN A 8 -6.45 -18.26 -6.34
CA GLN A 8 -5.73 -18.36 -5.06
C GLN A 8 -4.48 -19.25 -5.16
N ILE A 9 -4.56 -20.37 -5.89
CA ILE A 9 -3.42 -21.27 -6.12
C ILE A 9 -2.35 -20.58 -6.99
N ARG A 10 -2.75 -19.84 -8.04
CA ARG A 10 -1.81 -19.05 -8.86
C ARG A 10 -1.10 -17.97 -8.05
N ARG A 11 -1.85 -17.18 -7.27
CA ARG A 11 -1.27 -16.17 -6.37
C ARG A 11 -0.33 -16.77 -5.34
N ARG A 12 -0.66 -17.95 -4.79
CA ARG A 12 0.20 -18.62 -3.79
C ARG A 12 1.57 -19.00 -4.36
N ASN A 13 1.62 -19.44 -5.60
CA ASN A 13 2.87 -19.87 -6.23
C ASN A 13 3.70 -18.69 -6.76
N ASN A 14 3.07 -17.54 -7.02
CA ASN A 14 3.75 -16.34 -7.54
C ASN A 14 4.01 -15.27 -6.46
N MET A 15 3.45 -15.40 -5.25
CA MET A 15 3.54 -14.36 -4.21
C MET A 15 4.97 -13.94 -3.90
N LEU A 16 5.92 -14.87 -3.85
CA LEU A 16 7.32 -14.54 -3.57
C LEU A 16 7.98 -13.78 -4.72
N SER A 17 7.61 -14.06 -5.98
CA SER A 17 8.12 -13.27 -7.11
C SER A 17 7.49 -11.88 -7.13
N GLU A 18 6.17 -11.79 -6.90
CA GLU A 18 5.46 -10.51 -6.77
C GLU A 18 6.05 -9.67 -5.62
N LEU A 19 6.39 -10.31 -4.48
CA LEU A 19 7.07 -9.63 -3.38
C LEU A 19 8.47 -9.16 -3.77
N ALA A 20 9.25 -9.99 -4.44
CA ALA A 20 10.58 -9.59 -4.93
C ALA A 20 10.47 -8.38 -5.86
N GLU A 21 9.51 -8.36 -6.77
CA GLU A 21 9.24 -7.23 -7.67
C GLU A 21 8.88 -5.94 -6.89
N LEU A 22 8.04 -6.03 -5.86
CA LEU A 22 7.72 -4.90 -4.98
C LEU A 22 8.96 -4.36 -4.25
N ILE A 23 9.87 -5.24 -3.84
CA ILE A 23 11.14 -4.85 -3.20
C ILE A 23 12.07 -4.20 -4.22
N VAL A 24 12.17 -4.72 -5.45
CA VAL A 24 12.94 -4.10 -6.54
C VAL A 24 12.48 -2.68 -6.77
N GLU A 25 11.17 -2.46 -6.88
CA GLU A 25 10.62 -1.11 -7.05
C GLU A 25 10.96 -0.20 -5.87
N ALA A 26 10.91 -0.72 -4.64
CA ALA A 26 11.29 0.04 -3.45
C ALA A 26 12.77 0.44 -3.49
N PHE A 27 13.66 -0.46 -3.89
CA PHE A 27 15.10 -0.18 -4.04
C PHE A 27 15.37 0.84 -5.14
N VAL A 28 14.74 0.70 -6.31
CA VAL A 28 14.87 1.66 -7.41
C VAL A 28 14.37 3.05 -7.00
N ARG A 29 13.24 3.15 -6.29
CA ARG A 29 12.74 4.42 -5.74
C ARG A 29 13.72 5.08 -4.76
N ASN A 30 14.59 4.31 -4.12
CA ASN A 30 15.63 4.80 -3.20
C ASN A 30 17.00 4.95 -3.88
N GLY A 31 17.07 4.92 -5.21
CA GLY A 31 18.29 5.19 -5.97
C GLY A 31 19.21 3.99 -6.18
N ILE A 32 18.80 2.78 -5.83
CA ILE A 32 19.57 1.56 -6.10
C ILE A 32 19.33 1.15 -7.56
N PRO A 33 20.39 0.93 -8.37
CA PRO A 33 20.23 0.46 -9.74
C PRO A 33 19.49 -0.87 -9.81
N ARG A 34 18.60 -1.02 -10.80
CA ARG A 34 17.76 -2.23 -10.96
C ARG A 34 18.58 -3.51 -11.03
N GLU A 35 19.74 -3.46 -11.70
CA GLU A 35 20.68 -4.58 -11.83
C GLU A 35 21.18 -5.11 -10.48
N LYS A 36 21.36 -4.23 -9.49
CA LYS A 36 21.70 -4.61 -8.11
C LYS A 36 20.47 -4.94 -7.28
N ALA A 37 19.35 -4.26 -7.53
CA ALA A 37 18.12 -4.45 -6.77
C ALA A 37 17.51 -5.84 -6.98
N VAL A 38 17.54 -6.38 -8.19
CA VAL A 38 16.95 -7.70 -8.53
C VAL A 38 17.53 -8.84 -7.69
N PRO A 39 18.85 -9.12 -7.70
CA PRO A 39 19.40 -10.24 -6.93
C PRO A 39 19.20 -10.07 -5.42
N GLU A 40 19.32 -8.86 -4.89
CA GLU A 40 19.08 -8.58 -3.47
C GLU A 40 17.61 -8.82 -3.08
N SER A 41 16.67 -8.51 -3.97
CA SER A 41 15.24 -8.72 -3.72
C SER A 41 14.87 -10.20 -3.75
N GLU A 42 15.47 -10.97 -4.66
CA GLU A 42 15.32 -12.43 -4.73
C GLU A 42 15.88 -13.10 -3.47
N GLU A 43 17.03 -12.65 -2.98
CA GLU A 43 17.63 -13.16 -1.74
C GLU A 43 16.73 -12.87 -0.52
N VAL A 44 16.15 -11.67 -0.43
CA VAL A 44 15.18 -11.35 0.64
C VAL A 44 13.95 -12.25 0.55
N ALA A 45 13.39 -12.46 -0.64
CA ALA A 45 12.25 -13.35 -0.84
C ALA A 45 12.59 -14.82 -0.48
N PHE A 46 13.80 -15.28 -0.81
CA PHE A 46 14.29 -16.60 -0.42
C PHE A 46 14.43 -16.75 1.10
N GLN A 47 15.01 -15.75 1.78
CA GLN A 47 15.12 -15.74 3.24
C GLN A 47 13.75 -15.73 3.92
N LEU A 48 12.79 -14.98 3.37
CA LEU A 48 11.41 -14.97 3.83
C LEU A 48 10.79 -16.37 3.72
N HIS A 49 10.95 -17.02 2.57
CA HIS A 49 10.47 -18.39 2.38
C HIS A 49 11.09 -19.34 3.40
N ARG A 50 12.42 -19.33 3.56
CA ARG A 50 13.15 -20.20 4.49
C ARG A 50 12.69 -20.03 5.93
N ARG A 51 12.43 -18.79 6.37
CA ARG A 51 12.11 -18.47 7.76
C ARG A 51 10.66 -18.80 8.14
N TRP A 52 9.74 -18.68 7.19
CA TRP A 52 8.30 -18.82 7.45
C TRP A 52 7.64 -19.91 6.61
N ALA A 53 8.41 -20.80 5.99
CA ALA A 53 7.89 -21.97 5.29
C ALA A 53 6.98 -22.80 6.21
N GLY A 54 5.84 -23.23 5.67
CA GLY A 54 4.84 -24.01 6.41
C GLY A 54 3.83 -23.16 7.21
N LEU A 55 4.06 -21.85 7.35
CA LEU A 55 3.09 -20.95 7.96
C LEU A 55 2.12 -20.37 6.91
N THR A 56 0.90 -20.08 7.34
CA THR A 56 -0.09 -19.35 6.54
C THR A 56 -0.14 -17.91 7.02
N PHE A 57 0.23 -16.97 6.16
CA PHE A 57 0.01 -15.55 6.39
C PHE A 57 -1.43 -15.17 6.05
N VAL A 58 -2.10 -14.47 6.97
CA VAL A 58 -3.41 -13.87 6.74
C VAL A 58 -3.27 -12.37 6.91
N PHE A 59 -3.52 -11.63 5.84
CA PHE A 59 -3.58 -10.18 5.90
C PHE A 59 -5.00 -9.76 6.33
N PRO A 60 -5.15 -9.12 7.50
CA PRO A 60 -6.46 -8.71 7.98
C PRO A 60 -7.03 -7.61 7.08
N VAL A 61 -8.32 -7.71 6.76
CA VAL A 61 -9.03 -6.74 5.89
C VAL A 61 -9.02 -5.33 6.50
N LYS A 62 -9.00 -5.24 7.83
CA LYS A 62 -8.98 -3.99 8.59
C LYS A 62 -7.64 -3.83 9.31
N ASP A 63 -6.57 -3.75 8.53
CA ASP A 63 -5.25 -3.48 9.07
C ASP A 63 -5.03 -1.96 9.23
N ASP A 64 -4.77 -1.51 10.46
CA ASP A 64 -4.59 -0.09 10.75
C ASP A 64 -3.32 0.49 10.12
N LEU A 65 -2.27 -0.31 9.97
CA LEU A 65 -1.02 0.14 9.35
C LEU A 65 -1.22 0.33 7.84
N ALA A 66 -1.84 -0.65 7.17
CA ALA A 66 -2.19 -0.56 5.76
C ALA A 66 -3.12 0.62 5.50
N ARG A 67 -4.13 0.82 6.36
CA ARG A 67 -5.05 1.96 6.27
C ARG A 67 -4.32 3.29 6.41
N LYS A 68 -3.46 3.45 7.42
CA LYS A 68 -2.69 4.70 7.61
C LYS A 68 -1.78 5.00 6.42
N ARG A 69 -1.14 3.98 5.86
CA ARG A 69 -0.29 4.14 4.65
C ARG A 69 -1.11 4.53 3.43
N LEU A 70 -2.25 3.89 3.22
CA LEU A 70 -3.19 4.24 2.16
C LEU A 70 -3.68 5.69 2.29
N GLU A 71 -4.08 6.11 3.48
CA GLU A 71 -4.51 7.49 3.76
C GLU A 71 -3.41 8.50 3.40
N LEU A 72 -2.16 8.23 3.77
CA LEU A 72 -1.03 9.09 3.41
C LEU A 72 -0.79 9.15 1.90
N HIS A 73 -0.85 8.02 1.19
CA HIS A 73 -0.67 8.00 -0.27
C HIS A 73 -1.76 8.78 -0.99
N ILE A 74 -3.02 8.65 -0.55
CA ILE A 74 -4.13 9.42 -1.09
C ILE A 74 -3.91 10.92 -0.83
N LEU A 75 -3.55 11.31 0.40
CA LEU A 75 -3.34 12.72 0.73
C LEU A 75 -2.16 13.36 0.00
N GLN A 76 -1.12 12.58 -0.33
CA GLN A 76 0.04 13.06 -1.09
C GLN A 76 -0.24 13.21 -2.59
N ARG A 77 -1.11 12.36 -3.14
CA ARG A 77 -1.35 12.30 -4.60
C ARG A 77 -2.65 12.97 -5.03
N TYR A 78 -3.60 13.17 -4.14
CA TYR A 78 -4.88 13.77 -4.48
C TYR A 78 -4.73 15.25 -4.84
N ASP A 79 -5.07 15.59 -6.08
CA ASP A 79 -4.96 16.96 -6.62
C ASP A 79 -6.31 17.72 -6.62
N GLY A 80 -7.41 17.05 -6.25
CA GLY A 80 -8.75 17.63 -6.29
C GLY A 80 -9.63 17.15 -7.44
N SER A 81 -9.04 16.55 -8.47
CA SER A 81 -9.71 16.13 -9.71
C SER A 81 -9.39 14.68 -10.12
N ASN A 82 -8.36 14.07 -9.51
CA ASN A 82 -7.87 12.74 -9.87
C ASN A 82 -8.48 11.58 -9.05
N ALA A 83 -9.68 11.76 -8.49
CA ALA A 83 -10.34 10.75 -7.66
C ALA A 83 -10.51 9.41 -8.40
N ASP A 84 -10.97 9.45 -9.65
CA ASP A 84 -11.18 8.24 -10.48
C ASP A 84 -9.90 7.43 -10.71
N LYS A 85 -8.77 8.12 -10.90
CA LYS A 85 -7.48 7.46 -11.09
C LYS A 85 -7.03 6.74 -9.82
N LEU A 86 -7.23 7.38 -8.66
CA LEU A 86 -6.88 6.80 -7.36
C LEU A 86 -7.80 5.62 -6.99
N VAL A 87 -9.08 5.67 -7.38
CA VAL A 87 -10.03 4.55 -7.23
C VAL A 87 -9.51 3.32 -7.97
N GLN A 88 -9.07 3.48 -9.22
CA GLN A 88 -8.53 2.38 -10.03
C GLN A 88 -7.20 1.85 -9.48
N GLU A 89 -6.30 2.74 -9.06
CA GLU A 89 -4.98 2.37 -8.57
C GLU A 89 -5.05 1.61 -7.24
N PHE A 90 -5.85 2.09 -6.29
CA PHE A 90 -5.90 1.53 -4.93
C PHE A 90 -7.07 0.57 -4.70
N GLY A 91 -7.99 0.42 -5.65
CA GLY A 91 -9.14 -0.48 -5.54
C GLY A 91 -10.14 -0.09 -4.45
N ILE A 92 -10.31 1.21 -4.20
CA ILE A 92 -11.18 1.76 -3.15
C ILE A 92 -12.32 2.59 -3.72
N SER A 93 -13.34 2.87 -2.91
CA SER A 93 -14.44 3.73 -3.35
C SER A 93 -14.04 5.21 -3.36
N GLU A 94 -14.65 5.97 -4.28
CA GLU A 94 -14.48 7.42 -4.37
C GLU A 94 -14.92 8.12 -3.06
N GLY A 95 -15.98 7.61 -2.44
CA GLY A 95 -16.45 8.10 -1.14
C GLY A 95 -15.39 8.01 -0.03
N LEU A 96 -14.59 6.92 -0.02
CA LEU A 96 -13.51 6.77 0.96
C LEU A 96 -12.41 7.83 0.73
N ILE A 97 -12.07 8.13 -0.52
CA ILE A 97 -11.10 9.18 -0.85
C ILE A 97 -11.59 10.53 -0.30
N TYR A 98 -12.84 10.88 -0.56
CA TYR A 98 -13.40 12.14 -0.05
C TYR A 98 -13.48 12.18 1.48
N GLU A 99 -13.81 11.07 2.13
CA GLU A 99 -13.83 10.98 3.60
C GLU A 99 -12.44 11.27 4.18
N ILE A 100 -11.39 10.65 3.62
CA ILE A 100 -10.00 10.83 4.04
C ILE A 100 -9.57 12.28 3.88
N VAL A 101 -9.81 12.87 2.70
CA VAL A 101 -9.46 14.28 2.42
C VAL A 101 -10.23 15.23 3.34
N ARG A 102 -11.52 14.98 3.57
CA ARG A 102 -12.36 15.80 4.46
C ARG A 102 -11.89 15.70 5.91
N LYS A 103 -11.56 14.52 6.39
CA LYS A 103 -11.03 14.28 7.74
C LYS A 103 -9.71 15.03 7.95
N HIS A 104 -8.80 14.94 6.98
CA HIS A 104 -7.51 15.65 7.04
C HIS A 104 -7.68 17.18 7.04
N ARG A 105 -8.60 17.70 6.21
CA ARG A 105 -8.92 19.14 6.19
C ARG A 105 -9.50 19.61 7.52
N ARG A 106 -10.35 18.82 8.18
CA ARG A 106 -10.88 19.13 9.52
C ARG A 106 -9.77 19.16 10.57
N GLN A 107 -8.94 18.12 10.62
CA GLN A 107 -7.82 18.06 11.55
C GLN A 107 -6.84 19.23 11.40
N ARG A 108 -6.56 19.67 10.15
CA ARG A 108 -5.74 20.87 9.92
C ARG A 108 -6.41 22.15 10.42
N LYS A 109 -7.73 22.31 10.20
CA LYS A 109 -8.48 23.47 10.71
C LYS A 109 -8.46 23.50 12.23
N ASP A 110 -8.75 22.37 12.88
CA ASP A 110 -8.78 22.26 14.34
C ASP A 110 -7.40 22.52 14.97
N GLN A 111 -6.32 22.09 14.31
CA GLN A 111 -4.96 22.46 14.71
C GLN A 111 -4.71 23.96 14.57
N MET A 112 -5.13 24.58 13.46
CA MET A 112 -4.91 26.00 13.22
C MET A 112 -5.70 26.90 14.18
N THR A 113 -6.94 26.53 14.53
CA THR A 113 -7.73 27.23 15.57
C THR A 113 -7.19 27.04 16.99
N LEU A 114 -6.41 25.99 17.25
CA LEU A 114 -5.76 25.80 18.56
C LEU A 114 -4.55 26.74 18.75
N PHE A 115 -3.91 27.17 17.65
CA PHE A 115 -2.76 28.08 17.68
C PHE A 115 -3.13 29.56 17.48
N ASP A 116 -4.38 29.88 17.12
CA ASP A 116 -4.92 31.25 17.06
C ASP A 116 -6.25 31.34 17.83
N PRO A 117 -6.24 31.60 19.16
CA PRO A 117 -7.45 31.74 19.97
C PRO A 117 -8.15 33.10 19.82
N ALA A 118 -7.83 33.93 18.82
CA ALA A 118 -8.40 35.26 18.63
C ALA A 118 -8.73 35.55 17.14
N ALA A 119 -9.86 35.00 16.68
CA ALA A 119 -10.61 35.49 15.52
C ALA A 119 -12.12 35.34 15.79
#